data_AF-A0A7Y5X0D8-F1
#
_entry.id   AF-A0A7Y5X0D8-F1
#
_cell.length_a   1.000
_cell.length_b   1.000
_cell.length_c   1.000
_cell.angle_alpha   90.00
_cell.angle_beta   90.00
_cell.angle_gamma   90.00
#
_symmetry.space_group_name_H-M   'P 1'
#
loop_
_entity.id
_entity.type
_entity.pdbx_description
1 polymer ?
#
loop_
_entity_poly.entity_id
_entity_poly.type
_entity_poly.pdbx_seq_one_letter_code
_entity_poly.pdbx_strand_id
1 'polypeptide(L)' 'MANHLTPDELSKEVGIDRDEVIRICVEEHVPIYHGKIDKTLFAAQLQALGALPAQH' A
#
# COMPACT_ATOMS: atom_id res chain seq x y z
N MET A 1 9.61 -8.52 -11.29
CA MET A 1 9.12 -7.21 -10.79
C MET A 1 9.32 -7.20 -9.29
N ALA A 2 9.76 -6.08 -8.70
CA ALA A 2 9.92 -6.02 -7.25
C ALA A 2 8.52 -5.94 -6.61
N ASN A 3 8.08 -7.02 -5.97
CA ASN A 3 6.78 -7.03 -5.28
C ASN A 3 6.85 -6.29 -3.94
N HIS A 4 8.06 -6.08 -3.39
CA HIS A 4 8.28 -5.45 -2.10
C HIS A 4 8.85 -4.05 -2.30
N LEU A 5 8.07 -3.04 -1.92
CA LEU A 5 8.38 -1.63 -2.09
C LEU A 5 8.53 -0.95 -0.74
N THR A 6 9.42 0.04 -0.65
CA THR A 6 9.41 0.93 0.52
C THR A 6 8.13 1.78 0.54
N PRO A 7 7.72 2.34 1.69
CA PRO A 7 6.55 3.22 1.76
C PRO A 7 6.60 4.39 0.77
N ASP A 8 7.79 4.91 0.47
CA ASP A 8 7.98 6.01 -0.49
C ASP A 8 7.77 5.56 -1.95
N GLU A 9 8.26 4.39 -2.31
CA GLU A 9 8.04 3.80 -3.63
C GLU A 9 6.56 3.43 -3.82
N LEU A 10 5.94 2.84 -2.79
CA LEU A 10 4.53 2.45 -2.84
C LEU A 10 3.60 3.66 -2.94
N SER A 11 3.88 4.72 -2.17
CA SER A 11 3.20 6.01 -2.24
C SER A 11 3.15 6.55 -3.67
N LYS A 12 4.29 6.58 -4.35
CA LYS A 12 4.39 7.03 -5.75
C LYS A 12 3.61 6.14 -6.71
N GLU A 13 3.55 4.85 -6.43
CA GLU A 13 2.93 3.89 -7.32
C GLU A 13 1.40 3.86 -7.22
N VAL A 14 0.86 4.02 -6.01
CA VAL A 14 -0.61 4.02 -5.78
C VAL A 14 -1.20 5.43 -5.78
N GLY A 15 -0.36 6.47 -5.73
CA GLY A 15 -0.79 7.87 -5.78
C GLY A 15 -1.38 8.41 -4.47
N ILE A 16 -0.95 7.88 -3.32
CA ILE A 16 -1.36 8.37 -1.99
C ILE A 16 -0.13 8.79 -1.19
N ASP A 17 -0.30 9.64 -0.18
CA ASP A 17 0.81 10.08 0.67
C ASP A 17 1.50 8.94 1.42
N ARG A 18 2.81 9.08 1.66
CA ARG A 18 3.59 8.09 2.43
C ARG A 18 3.02 7.85 3.83
N ASP A 19 2.54 8.91 4.49
CA ASP A 19 1.92 8.78 5.81
C ASP A 19 0.62 7.95 5.74
N GLU A 20 -0.15 8.15 4.67
CA GLU A 20 -1.36 7.38 4.40
C GLU A 20 -1.05 5.91 4.14
N VAL A 21 0.00 5.62 3.38
CA VAL A 21 0.51 4.23 3.21
C VAL A 21 0.79 3.59 4.56
N ILE A 22 1.51 4.29 5.45
CA ILE A 22 1.88 3.76 6.76
C ILE A 22 0.63 3.56 7.63
N ARG A 23 -0.29 4.52 7.65
CA ARG A 23 -1.54 4.43 8.40
C ARG A 23 -2.35 3.21 7.98
N ILE A 24 -2.54 3.03 6.67
CA ILE A 24 -3.24 1.86 6.12
C ILE A 24 -2.53 0.57 6.49
N CYS A 25 -1.19 0.54 6.47
CA CYS A 25 -0.48 -0.66 6.88
C CYS A 25 -0.73 -1.04 8.34
N VAL A 26 -0.81 -0.04 9.23
CA VAL A 26 -1.05 -0.26 10.66
C VAL A 26 -2.51 -0.66 10.91
N GLU A 27 -3.48 0.05 10.33
CA GLU A 27 -4.91 -0.20 10.54
C GLU A 27 -5.37 -1.54 9.93
N GLU A 28 -4.92 -1.82 8.71
CA GLU A 28 -5.33 -3.01 7.96
C GLU A 28 -4.39 -4.20 8.19
N HIS A 29 -3.47 -4.10 9.15
CA HIS A 29 -2.55 -5.16 9.53
C HIS A 29 -1.70 -5.68 8.36
N VAL A 30 -1.32 -4.79 7.43
CA VAL A 30 -0.41 -5.10 6.32
C VAL A 30 1.02 -5.16 6.85
N PRO A 31 1.75 -6.27 6.68
CA PRO A 31 3.08 -6.43 7.23
C PRO A 31 4.10 -5.51 6.56
N ILE A 32 4.90 -4.84 7.40
CA ILE A 32 6.10 -4.10 6.99
C ILE A 32 7.32 -4.94 7.38
N TYR A 33 8.00 -5.52 6.39
CA TYR A 33 9.18 -6.36 6.60
C TYR A 33 10.44 -5.64 6.10
N HIS A 34 11.38 -5.36 7.01
CA HIS A 34 12.63 -4.64 6.70
C HIS A 34 12.39 -3.30 5.98
N GLY A 35 11.33 -2.57 6.40
CA GLY A 35 10.96 -1.29 5.79
C GLY A 35 10.33 -1.41 4.40
N LYS A 36 9.90 -2.61 4.00
CA LYS A 36 9.22 -2.87 2.72
C LYS A 36 7.84 -3.48 2.95
N ILE A 37 6.96 -3.23 1.99
CA ILE A 37 5.56 -3.63 1.96
C ILE A 37 5.34 -4.42 0.68
N ASP A 38 4.61 -5.54 0.75
CA ASP A 38 4.17 -6.24 -0.45
C ASP A 38 3.08 -5.42 -1.16
N LYS A 39 3.37 -4.98 -2.38
CA LYS A 39 2.48 -4.17 -3.22
C LYS A 39 1.14 -4.87 -3.47
N THR A 40 1.18 -6.18 -3.72
CA THR A 40 -0.01 -6.93 -4.13
C THR A 40 -0.99 -7.01 -2.98
N LEU A 41 -0.49 -7.29 -1.78
CA LEU A 41 -1.27 -7.33 -0.56
C LEU A 41 -1.79 -5.94 -0.19
N PHE A 42 -0.95 -4.91 -0.29
CA PHE A 42 -1.40 -3.53 -0.04
C PHE A 42 -2.50 -3.09 -1.02
N ALA A 43 -2.34 -3.36 -2.31
CA ALA A 43 -3.33 -3.02 -3.33
C ALA A 43 -4.66 -3.77 -3.10
N ALA A 44 -4.60 -5.06 -2.74
CA ALA A 44 -5.80 -5.83 -2.39
C ALA A 44 -6.54 -5.21 -1.21
N GLN A 45 -5.82 -4.74 -0.20
CA GLN A 45 -6.41 -4.13 0.99
C GLN A 45 -6.98 -2.73 0.69
N LEU A 46 -6.30 -1.96 -0.14
CA LEU A 46 -6.78 -0.66 -0.60
C LEU A 46 -8.06 -0.77 -1.46
N GLN A 47 -8.18 -1.85 -2.26
CA GLN A 47 -9.41 -2.19 -2.97
C GLN A 47 -10.54 -2.61 -2.00
N ALA A 48 -10.22 -3.41 -0.97
CA ALA A 48 -11.20 -3.82 0.05
C ALA A 48 -11.76 -2.63 0.84
N LEU A 49 -10.94 -1.61 1.09
CA LEU A 49 -11.34 -0.35 1.72
C LEU A 49 -12.18 0.57 0.82
N GLY A 50 -12.27 0.28 -0.49
CA GLY A 50 -12.90 1.19 -1.46
C GLY A 50 -12.14 2.52 -1.65
N ALA A 51 -10.88 2.57 -1.22
CA ALA A 51 -10.04 3.77 -1.26
C ALA A 51 -9.35 3.98 -2.62
N LEU A 52 -9.35 2.97 -3.50
CA LEU A 52 -9.06 3.15 -4.91
C LEU A 52 -10.38 3.41 -5.64
N PRO A 53 -10.47 4.45 -6.50
CA PRO A 53 -11.58 4.52 -7.44
C PRO A 53 -11.54 3.22 -8.26
N ALA A 54 -12.66 2.51 -8.31
CA ALA A 54 -12.84 1.39 -9.23
C ALA A 54 -12.40 1.87 -10.62
N GLN A 55 -11.29 1.32 -11.11
CA GLN A 55 -10.84 1.61 -12.47
C GLN A 55 -11.86 0.95 -13.40
N HIS A 56 -12.88 1.72 -13.79
CA HIS A 56 -13.74 1.45 -14.94
C HIS A 56 -12.99 1.77 -16.23
#